data_AF-A0A5B9VWB8-F1
#
_entry.id   AF-A0A5B9VWB8-F1
#
_cell.length_a   1.000
_cell.length_b   1.000
_cell.length_c   1.000
_cell.angle_alpha   90.00
_cell.angle_beta   90.00
_cell.angle_gamma   90.00
#
_symmetry.space_group_name_H-M   'P 1'
#
loop_
_entity.id
_entity.type
_entity.pdbx_description
1 polymer ?
#
loop_
_entity_poly.entity_id
_entity_poly.type
_entity_poly.pdbx_seq_one_letter_code
_entity_poly.pdbx_strand_id
1 'polypeptide(L)'
;MNDDRPPVLVPATPEYVLEVIRDSHRQQCRFDPEADPTMALTFETTVDAWRSACDLIGWRRLGRALDDEWRLGLSDTAWKAVLEPARERTLRDVCGLIAARGSRPVIRPLTILGRACRPAGAFLAIRSLLRDAGADVDGLSPSTPLREYTRHHPRVFLGPISRLAPNALPPVEVRTPLHEISSCGPFLVGFLLWIAGIFLGPGWSLAGVLVMLAGWAVSWLTAALPSERVEFGDLRTFRDLSHCLAENSHRP
;
A
#
# COMPACT_ATOMS: atom_id res chain seq x y z
N MET A 1 5.78 -2.34 31.38
CA MET A 1 4.36 -1.94 31.36
C MET A 1 3.94 -1.88 29.89
N ASN A 2 3.14 -2.84 29.45
CA ASN A 2 2.68 -2.93 28.06
C ASN A 2 1.57 -1.90 27.86
N ASP A 3 1.93 -0.63 27.59
CA ASP A 3 0.97 0.47 27.36
C ASP A 3 0.58 0.55 25.88
N ASP A 4 0.36 -0.61 25.26
CA ASP A 4 -0.09 -0.66 23.88
C ASP A 4 -1.57 -0.35 23.84
N ARG A 5 -1.94 0.61 22.99
CA ARG A 5 -3.32 1.04 22.83
C ARG A 5 -3.74 0.78 21.40
N PRO A 6 -4.25 -0.44 21.10
CA PRO A 6 -4.77 -0.72 19.78
C PRO A 6 -5.87 0.30 19.44
N PRO A 7 -6.01 0.68 18.16
CA PRO A 7 -7.13 1.50 17.71
C PRO A 7 -8.46 0.87 18.11
N VAL A 8 -9.44 1.70 18.45
CA VAL A 8 -10.80 1.22 18.68
C VAL A 8 -11.46 1.01 17.33
N LEU A 9 -12.01 -0.18 17.10
CA LEU A 9 -12.78 -0.47 15.89
C LEU A 9 -14.21 0.04 16.06
N VAL A 10 -14.67 0.85 15.13
CA VAL A 10 -16.07 1.29 15.02
C VAL A 10 -16.60 0.93 13.63
N PRO A 11 -17.92 0.83 13.41
CA PRO A 11 -18.47 0.55 12.10
C PRO A 11 -17.92 1.51 11.03
N ALA A 12 -17.52 0.97 9.89
CA ALA A 12 -17.09 1.77 8.75
C ALA A 12 -18.30 2.42 8.05
N THR A 13 -18.06 3.50 7.32
CA THR A 13 -19.05 4.08 6.40
C THR A 13 -18.55 3.93 4.96
N PRO A 14 -19.46 3.93 3.95
CA PRO A 14 -19.04 3.88 2.55
C PRO A 14 -18.06 5.00 2.18
N GLU A 15 -18.20 6.19 2.77
CA GLU A 15 -17.34 7.34 2.54
C GLU A 15 -15.93 7.07 3.07
N TYR A 16 -15.81 6.53 4.28
CA TYR A 16 -14.51 6.14 4.82
C TYR A 16 -13.83 5.09 3.94
N VAL A 17 -14.57 4.09 3.45
CA VAL A 17 -14.02 3.06 2.54
C VAL A 17 -13.54 3.69 1.24
N LEU A 18 -14.31 4.62 0.66
CA LEU A 18 -13.90 5.34 -0.55
C LEU A 18 -12.63 6.17 -0.31
N GLU A 19 -12.52 6.83 0.84
CA GLU A 19 -11.30 7.58 1.21
C GLU A 19 -10.08 6.66 1.36
N VAL A 20 -10.24 5.44 1.90
CA VAL A 20 -9.16 4.44 1.93
C VAL A 20 -8.76 4.02 0.51
N ILE A 21 -9.72 3.76 -0.38
CA ILE A 21 -9.44 3.39 -1.78
C ILE A 21 -8.72 4.53 -2.51
N ARG A 22 -9.17 5.77 -2.32
CA ARG A 22 -8.54 6.98 -2.89
C ARG A 22 -7.11 7.16 -2.39
N ASP A 23 -6.90 6.97 -1.09
CA ASP A 23 -5.57 7.07 -0.50
C ASP A 23 -4.64 5.99 -1.05
N SER A 24 -5.10 4.74 -1.14
CA SER A 24 -4.35 3.65 -1.77
C SER A 24 -3.98 3.96 -3.21
N HIS A 25 -4.93 4.46 -4.02
CA HIS A 25 -4.67 4.88 -5.40
C HIS A 25 -3.62 6.00 -5.47
N ARG A 26 -3.78 7.05 -4.66
CA ARG A 26 -2.85 8.18 -4.57
C ARG A 26 -1.43 7.72 -4.23
N GLN A 27 -1.28 6.77 -3.31
CA GLN A 27 0.02 6.21 -2.95
C GLN A 27 0.58 5.30 -4.05
N GLN A 28 -0.26 4.46 -4.67
CA GLN A 28 0.12 3.55 -5.75
C GLN A 28 0.70 4.29 -6.95
N CYS A 29 0.10 5.41 -7.37
CA CYS A 29 0.59 6.24 -8.48
C CYS A 29 2.01 6.82 -8.27
N ARG A 30 2.62 6.65 -7.09
CA ARG A 30 4.01 7.06 -6.82
C ARG A 30 5.05 6.01 -7.19
N PHE A 31 4.66 4.75 -7.28
CA PHE A 31 5.59 3.65 -7.51
C PHE A 31 5.12 2.64 -8.55
N ASP A 32 3.85 2.68 -8.94
CA ASP A 32 3.29 1.87 -10.01
C ASP A 32 3.12 2.72 -11.28
N PRO A 33 3.89 2.45 -12.35
CA PRO A 33 3.80 3.20 -13.60
C PRO A 33 2.53 2.90 -14.41
N GLU A 34 1.80 1.82 -14.09
CA GLU A 34 0.57 1.45 -14.80
C GLU A 34 -0.68 2.12 -14.18
N ALA A 35 -0.56 2.64 -12.96
CA ALA A 35 -1.63 3.39 -12.30
C ALA A 35 -1.85 4.77 -12.94
N ASP A 36 -3.10 5.17 -13.14
CA ASP A 36 -3.48 6.44 -13.77
C ASP A 36 -3.59 7.57 -12.75
N PRO A 37 -2.61 8.50 -12.65
CA PRO A 37 -2.64 9.59 -11.68
C PRO A 37 -3.72 10.63 -11.97
N THR A 38 -4.34 10.60 -13.15
CA THR A 38 -5.37 11.58 -13.56
C THR A 38 -6.78 11.15 -13.18
N MET A 39 -6.97 9.87 -12.84
CA MET A 39 -8.28 9.34 -12.45
C MET A 39 -8.67 9.81 -11.04
N ALA A 40 -9.79 10.53 -10.96
CA ALA A 40 -10.44 10.85 -9.70
C ALA A 40 -11.51 9.81 -9.38
N LEU A 41 -11.22 8.89 -8.45
CA LEU A 41 -12.16 7.86 -8.02
C LEU A 41 -13.34 8.49 -7.26
N THR A 42 -14.58 8.17 -7.65
CA THR A 42 -15.81 8.55 -6.95
C THR A 42 -16.71 7.33 -6.77
N PHE A 43 -17.84 7.48 -6.07
CA PHE A 43 -18.80 6.38 -5.94
C PHE A 43 -19.37 5.91 -7.27
N GLU A 44 -19.39 6.77 -8.28
CA GLU A 44 -19.92 6.53 -9.63
C GLU A 44 -18.88 5.87 -10.55
N THR A 45 -17.61 5.83 -10.15
CA THR A 45 -16.57 5.11 -10.89
C THR A 45 -16.95 3.64 -10.99
N THR A 46 -16.99 3.11 -12.22
CA THR A 46 -17.27 1.69 -12.46
C THR A 46 -16.13 0.82 -11.97
N VAL A 47 -16.41 -0.44 -11.66
CA VAL A 47 -15.37 -1.40 -11.25
C VAL A 47 -14.35 -1.60 -12.38
N ASP A 48 -14.76 -1.58 -13.65
CA ASP A 48 -13.88 -1.64 -14.81
C ASP A 48 -12.91 -0.44 -14.86
N ALA A 49 -13.42 0.78 -14.65
CA ALA A 49 -12.60 1.99 -14.63
C ALA A 49 -11.67 2.03 -13.42
N TRP A 50 -12.16 1.65 -12.23
CA TRP A 50 -11.33 1.54 -11.03
C TRP A 50 -10.20 0.54 -11.21
N ARG A 51 -10.50 -0.65 -11.75
CA ARG A 51 -9.48 -1.68 -12.00
C ARG A 51 -8.46 -1.23 -13.03
N SER A 52 -8.88 -0.51 -14.07
CA SER A 52 -7.96 0.04 -15.07
C SER A 52 -7.07 1.13 -14.48
N ALA A 53 -7.63 2.03 -13.67
CA ALA A 53 -6.88 3.14 -13.08
C ALA A 53 -5.86 2.70 -12.02
N CYS A 54 -6.11 1.57 -11.34
CA CYS A 54 -5.26 1.07 -10.26
C CYS A 54 -4.54 -0.24 -10.64
N ASP A 55 -4.42 -0.58 -11.93
CA ASP A 55 -3.86 -1.86 -12.42
C ASP A 55 -4.28 -3.09 -11.58
N LEU A 56 -5.60 -3.24 -11.36
CA LEU A 56 -6.13 -4.28 -10.49
C LEU A 56 -6.43 -5.56 -11.25
N ILE A 57 -6.04 -6.66 -10.61
CA ILE A 57 -6.30 -8.04 -11.01
C ILE A 57 -7.80 -8.37 -11.16
N GLY A 58 -8.08 -9.54 -11.74
CA GLY A 58 -9.43 -10.10 -11.92
C GLY A 58 -10.29 -10.15 -10.65
N TRP A 59 -11.61 -9.97 -10.80
CA TRP A 59 -12.58 -9.82 -9.71
C TRP A 59 -12.43 -10.83 -8.57
N ARG A 60 -12.13 -12.10 -8.88
CA ARG A 60 -12.06 -13.16 -7.86
C ARG A 60 -10.88 -12.96 -6.92
N ARG A 61 -9.71 -12.62 -7.47
CA ARG A 61 -8.52 -12.37 -6.64
C ARG A 61 -8.64 -11.02 -5.92
N LEU A 62 -9.19 -10.01 -6.60
CA LEU A 62 -9.47 -8.70 -5.99
C LEU A 62 -10.44 -8.83 -4.80
N GLY A 63 -11.56 -9.53 -4.97
CA GLY A 63 -12.54 -9.75 -3.91
C GLY A 63 -11.93 -10.46 -2.70
N ARG A 64 -11.11 -11.50 -2.90
CA ARG A 64 -10.41 -12.17 -1.80
C ARG A 64 -9.38 -11.26 -1.11
N ALA A 65 -8.62 -10.49 -1.88
CA ALA A 65 -7.68 -9.53 -1.31
C ALA A 65 -8.40 -8.52 -0.42
N LEU A 66 -9.53 -7.96 -0.89
CA LEU A 66 -10.37 -7.06 -0.12
C LEU A 66 -10.99 -7.77 1.11
N ASP A 67 -11.41 -9.02 0.97
CA ASP A 67 -11.94 -9.81 2.08
C ASP A 67 -10.94 -9.98 3.22
N ASP A 68 -9.71 -10.39 2.87
CA ASP A 68 -8.61 -10.58 3.81
C ASP A 68 -8.19 -9.24 4.43
N GLU A 69 -8.13 -8.20 3.59
CA GLU A 69 -7.71 -6.86 3.96
C GLU A 69 -8.66 -6.20 4.99
N TRP A 70 -9.96 -6.42 4.82
CA TRP A 70 -11.02 -5.88 5.69
C TRP A 70 -11.54 -6.91 6.70
N ARG A 71 -11.06 -8.16 6.64
CA ARG A 71 -11.45 -9.30 7.49
C ARG A 71 -12.95 -9.55 7.51
N LEU A 72 -13.59 -9.57 6.33
CA LEU A 72 -15.05 -9.62 6.23
C LEU A 72 -15.64 -11.04 6.21
N GLY A 73 -14.85 -12.05 5.80
CA GLY A 73 -15.29 -13.44 5.75
C GLY A 73 -16.43 -13.68 4.74
N LEU A 74 -16.44 -12.94 3.63
CA LEU A 74 -17.44 -13.00 2.57
C LEU A 74 -17.06 -14.03 1.50
N SER A 75 -18.08 -14.67 0.93
CA SER A 75 -17.91 -15.62 -0.17
C SER A 75 -17.55 -14.93 -1.49
N ASP A 76 -16.92 -15.69 -2.41
CA ASP A 76 -16.71 -15.26 -3.81
C ASP A 76 -18.02 -14.80 -4.46
N THR A 77 -19.17 -15.38 -4.12
CA THR A 77 -20.49 -14.99 -4.67
C THR A 77 -20.89 -13.57 -4.23
N ALA A 78 -20.65 -13.21 -2.96
CA ALA A 78 -20.94 -11.87 -2.45
C ALA A 78 -20.06 -10.83 -3.13
N TRP A 79 -18.76 -11.13 -3.28
CA TRP A 79 -17.83 -10.26 -4.00
C TRP A 79 -18.17 -10.14 -5.49
N LYS A 80 -18.53 -11.24 -6.15
CA LYS A 80 -18.96 -11.22 -7.55
C LYS A 80 -20.17 -10.30 -7.75
N ALA A 81 -21.12 -10.28 -6.81
CA ALA A 81 -22.32 -9.46 -6.93
C ALA A 81 -22.05 -7.95 -6.98
N VAL A 82 -20.94 -7.48 -6.41
CA VAL A 82 -20.55 -6.06 -6.42
C VAL A 82 -19.37 -5.75 -7.35
N LEU A 83 -18.65 -6.76 -7.84
CA LEU A 83 -17.53 -6.59 -8.77
C LEU A 83 -17.90 -6.91 -10.23
N GLU A 84 -19.03 -7.59 -10.47
CA GLU A 84 -19.47 -7.98 -11.81
C GLU A 84 -20.97 -7.69 -12.05
N PRO A 85 -21.36 -7.32 -13.29
CA PRO A 85 -20.50 -6.99 -14.44
C PRO A 85 -19.69 -5.72 -14.19
N ALA A 86 -18.37 -5.75 -14.45
CA ALA A 86 -17.46 -4.68 -14.04
C ALA A 86 -17.79 -3.29 -14.64
N ARG A 87 -18.43 -3.25 -15.82
CA ARG A 87 -18.84 -2.00 -16.48
C ARG A 87 -20.11 -1.38 -15.92
N GLU A 88 -20.88 -2.14 -15.15
CA GLU A 88 -22.17 -1.70 -14.59
C GLU A 88 -22.06 -1.45 -13.09
N ARG A 89 -21.29 -2.29 -12.37
CA ARG A 89 -21.05 -2.13 -10.95
C ARG A 89 -20.11 -0.97 -10.67
N THR A 90 -20.31 -0.34 -9.52
CA THR A 90 -19.61 0.90 -9.15
C THR A 90 -18.91 0.78 -7.81
N LEU A 91 -18.00 1.73 -7.52
CA LEU A 91 -17.38 1.84 -6.20
C LEU A 91 -18.42 2.04 -5.09
N ARG A 92 -19.61 2.57 -5.37
CA ARG A 92 -20.72 2.61 -4.41
C ARG A 92 -21.11 1.23 -3.91
N ASP A 93 -21.22 0.25 -4.81
CA ASP A 93 -21.59 -1.13 -4.46
C ASP A 93 -20.50 -1.79 -3.60
N VAL A 94 -19.24 -1.61 -4.00
CA VAL A 94 -18.07 -2.14 -3.27
C VAL A 94 -17.95 -1.51 -1.89
N CYS A 95 -18.00 -0.18 -1.80
CA CYS A 95 -17.92 0.54 -0.54
C CYS A 95 -19.10 0.21 0.38
N GLY A 96 -20.31 0.06 -0.17
CA GLY A 96 -21.49 -0.36 0.57
C GLY A 96 -21.33 -1.75 1.18
N LEU A 97 -20.82 -2.73 0.40
CA LEU A 97 -20.58 -4.09 0.90
C LEU A 97 -19.54 -4.10 2.03
N ILE A 98 -18.42 -3.41 1.84
CA ILE A 98 -17.37 -3.31 2.85
C ILE A 98 -17.91 -2.62 4.10
N ALA A 99 -18.57 -1.46 3.98
CA ALA A 99 -19.07 -0.71 5.12
C ALA A 99 -20.14 -1.45 5.93
N ALA A 100 -20.93 -2.32 5.30
CA ALA A 100 -21.98 -3.08 5.97
C ALA A 100 -21.45 -4.06 7.04
N ARG A 101 -20.18 -4.49 6.94
CA ARG A 101 -19.57 -5.46 7.88
C ARG A 101 -18.18 -5.05 8.39
N GLY A 102 -17.54 -4.12 7.70
CA GLY A 102 -16.21 -3.63 7.99
C GLY A 102 -16.20 -2.68 9.18
N SER A 103 -15.02 -2.54 9.75
CA SER A 103 -14.76 -1.58 10.82
C SER A 103 -13.66 -0.62 10.40
N ARG A 104 -13.77 0.62 10.84
CA ARG A 104 -12.69 1.61 10.75
C ARG A 104 -11.97 1.73 12.09
N PRO A 105 -10.63 1.80 12.10
CA PRO A 105 -9.87 2.06 13.31
C PRO A 105 -9.95 3.55 13.69
N VAL A 106 -10.13 3.82 14.98
CA VAL A 106 -10.18 5.18 15.55
C VAL A 106 -9.10 5.32 16.61
N ILE A 107 -8.29 6.36 16.50
CA ILE A 107 -7.25 6.70 17.47
C ILE A 107 -7.91 7.20 18.75
N ARG A 108 -7.64 6.53 19.87
CA ARG A 108 -8.08 6.98 21.20
C ARG A 108 -7.04 7.92 21.82
N PRO A 109 -7.39 9.18 22.16
CA PRO A 109 -6.44 10.09 22.82
C PRO A 109 -5.94 9.52 24.15
N LEU A 110 -4.66 9.77 24.47
CA LEU A 110 -4.07 9.44 25.77
C LEU A 110 -4.29 10.59 26.75
N THR A 111 -4.82 10.32 27.94
CA THR A 111 -4.91 11.35 28.98
C THR A 111 -3.58 11.46 29.72
N ILE A 112 -2.92 12.62 29.61
CA ILE A 112 -1.67 12.95 30.32
C ILE A 112 -1.97 14.12 31.25
N LEU A 113 -1.77 13.95 32.56
CA LEU A 113 -2.03 14.97 33.58
C LEU A 113 -3.43 15.62 33.44
N GLY A 114 -4.44 14.79 33.19
CA GLY A 114 -5.83 15.24 33.03
C GLY A 114 -6.18 15.87 31.67
N ARG A 115 -5.25 15.98 30.73
CA ARG A 115 -5.49 16.53 29.38
C ARG A 115 -5.41 15.45 28.31
N ALA A 116 -6.32 15.50 27.34
CA ALA A 116 -6.29 14.59 26.19
C ALA A 116 -5.14 14.97 25.24
N CYS A 117 -4.23 14.02 24.99
CA CYS A 117 -3.11 14.12 24.07
C CYS A 117 -3.33 13.17 22.89
N ARG A 118 -3.71 13.74 21.74
CA ARG A 118 -3.98 12.97 20.51
C ARG A 118 -2.72 12.38 19.89
N PRO A 119 -1.60 13.12 19.74
CA PRO A 119 -0.38 12.55 19.17
C PRO A 119 0.16 11.38 20.00
N ALA A 120 0.06 11.44 21.34
CA ALA A 120 0.45 10.31 22.17
C ALA A 120 -0.46 9.09 21.97
N GLY A 121 -1.77 9.30 21.80
CA GLY A 121 -2.70 8.23 21.43
C GLY A 121 -2.36 7.61 20.06
N ALA A 122 -2.05 8.46 19.06
CA ALA A 122 -1.65 8.02 17.72
C ALA A 122 -0.35 7.20 17.77
N PHE A 123 0.65 7.66 18.52
CA PHE A 123 1.92 6.93 18.71
C PHE A 123 1.69 5.53 19.27
N LEU A 124 0.88 5.39 20.32
CA LEU A 124 0.59 4.08 20.92
C LEU A 124 -0.23 3.17 19.99
N ALA A 125 -1.12 3.75 19.17
CA ALA A 125 -1.82 3.01 18.13
C ALA A 125 -0.89 2.49 17.04
N ILE A 126 0.02 3.33 16.51
CA ILE A 126 1.04 2.94 15.54
C ILE A 126 1.93 1.82 16.11
N ARG A 127 2.40 1.98 17.36
CA ARG A 127 3.21 0.98 18.05
C ARG A 127 2.51 -0.36 18.18
N SER A 128 1.21 -0.35 18.51
CA SER A 128 0.39 -1.58 18.54
C SER A 128 0.33 -2.25 17.18
N LEU A 129 0.04 -1.49 16.11
CA LEU A 129 -0.06 -2.03 14.75
C LEU A 129 1.26 -2.62 14.24
N LEU A 130 2.39 -1.98 14.58
CA LEU A 130 3.73 -2.49 14.26
C LEU A 130 4.03 -3.79 15.01
N ARG A 131 3.69 -3.87 16.30
CA ARG A 131 3.85 -5.11 17.07
C ARG A 131 3.00 -6.24 16.52
N ASP A 132 1.75 -5.96 16.15
CA ASP A 132 0.85 -6.96 15.55
C ASP A 132 1.40 -7.49 14.22
N ALA A 133 2.20 -6.68 13.51
CA ALA A 133 2.92 -7.07 12.30
C ALA A 133 4.28 -7.74 12.58
N GLY A 134 4.62 -8.01 13.84
CA GLY A 134 5.85 -8.69 14.24
C GLY A 134 7.09 -7.80 14.31
N ALA A 135 6.95 -6.48 14.27
CA ALA A 135 8.07 -5.57 14.47
C ALA A 135 8.50 -5.56 15.96
N ASP A 136 9.81 -5.50 16.22
CA ASP A 136 10.32 -5.19 17.56
C ASP A 136 10.03 -3.72 17.86
N VAL A 137 9.28 -3.46 18.94
CA VAL A 137 8.88 -2.10 19.36
C VAL A 137 9.23 -1.81 20.83
N ASP A 138 10.08 -2.63 21.45
CA ASP A 138 10.42 -2.46 22.86
C ASP A 138 11.29 -1.22 23.10
N GLY A 139 12.14 -0.87 22.12
CA GLY A 139 12.91 0.38 22.09
C GLY A 139 12.24 1.54 21.35
N LEU A 140 10.99 1.38 20.92
CA LEU A 140 10.32 2.39 20.09
C LEU A 140 9.90 3.60 20.93
N SER A 141 10.41 4.78 20.56
CA SER A 141 10.09 6.07 21.20
C SER A 141 9.65 7.10 20.14
N PRO A 142 9.01 8.22 20.53
CA PRO A 142 8.61 9.24 19.58
C PRO A 142 9.78 9.84 18.77
N SER A 143 11.00 9.86 19.31
CA SER A 143 12.20 10.35 18.62
C SER A 143 12.88 9.28 17.76
N THR A 144 12.42 8.03 17.79
CA THR A 144 12.98 6.97 16.97
C THR A 144 12.83 7.34 15.48
N PRO A 145 13.88 7.18 14.66
CA PRO A 145 13.80 7.41 13.22
C PRO A 145 12.79 6.49 12.56
N LEU A 146 11.99 7.05 11.66
CA LEU A 146 10.91 6.32 10.97
C LEU A 146 11.45 5.35 9.91
N ARG A 147 12.57 5.71 9.26
CA ARG A 147 13.08 5.04 8.05
C ARG A 147 13.27 3.53 8.18
N GLU A 148 13.75 3.07 9.35
CA GLU A 148 14.08 1.67 9.54
C GLU A 148 12.80 0.83 9.55
N TYR A 149 11.73 1.35 10.13
CA TYR A 149 10.44 0.66 10.18
C TYR A 149 9.72 0.74 8.83
N THR A 150 9.74 1.89 8.15
CA THR A 150 9.09 2.01 6.84
C THR A 150 9.74 1.13 5.78
N ARG A 151 11.05 0.91 5.89
CA ARG A 151 11.80 -0.01 5.03
C ARG A 151 11.43 -1.48 5.23
N HIS A 152 11.33 -1.95 6.47
CA HIS A 152 11.09 -3.36 6.79
C HIS A 152 9.61 -3.72 6.83
N HIS A 153 8.73 -2.75 7.12
CA HIS A 153 7.29 -2.95 7.28
C HIS A 153 6.43 -2.04 6.39
N PRO A 154 6.75 -1.81 5.10
CA PRO A 154 6.05 -0.84 4.25
C PRO A 154 4.54 -1.14 4.12
N ARG A 155 4.16 -2.41 4.11
CA ARG A 155 2.75 -2.86 4.07
C ARG A 155 1.95 -2.39 5.28
N VAL A 156 2.60 -2.23 6.44
CA VAL A 156 1.93 -1.74 7.66
C VAL A 156 1.64 -0.24 7.53
N PHE A 157 2.58 0.52 6.95
CA PHE A 157 2.45 1.95 6.73
C PHE A 157 1.41 2.30 5.66
N LEU A 158 1.43 1.59 4.54
CA LEU A 158 0.51 1.80 3.42
C LEU A 158 -0.86 1.14 3.61
N GLY A 159 -1.03 0.30 4.64
CA GLY A 159 -2.29 -0.37 4.96
C GLY A 159 -2.86 0.04 6.33
N PRO A 160 -2.63 -0.73 7.41
CA PRO A 160 -3.20 -0.45 8.73
C PRO A 160 -2.96 0.98 9.27
N ILE A 161 -1.77 1.56 9.06
CA ILE A 161 -1.45 2.90 9.57
C ILE A 161 -2.11 3.99 8.71
N SER A 162 -2.07 3.90 7.38
CA SER A 162 -2.75 4.86 6.50
C SER A 162 -4.26 4.90 6.77
N ARG A 163 -4.87 3.74 7.07
CA ARG A 163 -6.29 3.64 7.46
C ARG A 163 -6.66 4.36 8.74
N LEU A 164 -5.72 4.69 9.63
CA LEU A 164 -6.02 5.48 10.83
C LEU A 164 -6.50 6.89 10.48
N ALA A 165 -6.00 7.45 9.38
CA ALA A 165 -6.42 8.73 8.82
C ALA A 165 -6.11 8.74 7.32
N PRO A 166 -7.04 8.26 6.47
CA PRO A 166 -6.84 8.27 5.02
C PRO A 166 -6.50 9.67 4.53
N ASN A 167 -5.63 9.76 3.52
CA ASN A 167 -5.08 11.01 2.97
C ASN A 167 -4.19 11.84 3.91
N ALA A 168 -3.95 11.41 5.15
CA ALA A 168 -3.08 12.15 6.07
C ALA A 168 -1.59 12.02 5.70
N LEU A 169 -1.16 10.81 5.31
CA LEU A 169 0.24 10.56 5.00
C LEU A 169 0.67 11.33 3.74
N PRO A 170 1.86 11.93 3.69
CA PRO A 170 2.43 12.43 2.45
C PRO A 170 2.54 11.34 1.38
N PRO A 171 2.64 11.69 0.09
CA PRO A 171 2.94 10.72 -0.95
C PRO A 171 4.23 9.97 -0.63
N VAL A 172 4.21 8.66 -0.78
CA VAL A 172 5.37 7.81 -0.56
C VAL A 172 6.39 8.02 -1.68
N GLU A 173 7.66 8.03 -1.32
CA GLU A 173 8.77 7.90 -2.26
C GLU A 173 9.44 6.56 -2.02
N VAL A 174 9.34 5.67 -3.01
CA VAL A 174 9.97 4.36 -2.99
C VAL A 174 11.15 4.41 -3.94
N ARG A 175 12.37 4.18 -3.43
CA ARG A 175 13.56 4.01 -4.28
C ARG A 175 13.97 2.55 -4.30
N THR A 176 13.96 1.97 -5.49
CA THR A 176 14.44 0.59 -5.74
C THR A 176 15.46 0.57 -6.89
N PRO A 177 16.64 1.19 -6.72
CA PRO A 177 17.60 1.38 -7.82
C PRO A 177 18.06 0.06 -8.46
N LEU A 178 18.14 -1.02 -7.69
CA LEU A 178 18.54 -2.33 -8.22
C LEU A 178 17.46 -3.00 -9.07
N HIS A 179 16.18 -2.79 -8.77
CA HIS A 179 15.09 -3.37 -9.55
C HIS A 179 14.99 -2.70 -10.92
N GLU A 180 15.00 -1.35 -10.94
CA GLU A 180 14.94 -0.53 -12.16
C GLU A 180 16.11 -0.78 -13.12
N ILE A 181 17.33 -0.98 -12.58
CA ILE A 181 18.51 -1.30 -13.41
C ILE A 181 18.46 -2.74 -13.94
N SER A 182 17.89 -3.68 -13.17
CA SER A 182 17.85 -5.10 -13.56
C SER A 182 16.74 -5.47 -14.54
N SER A 183 15.63 -4.73 -14.58
CA SER A 183 14.45 -5.10 -15.36
C SER A 183 14.41 -4.53 -16.77
N CYS A 184 15.04 -3.38 -17.04
CA CYS A 184 14.97 -2.74 -18.36
C CYS A 184 16.28 -2.88 -19.17
N GLY A 185 17.43 -2.61 -18.55
CA GLY A 185 18.74 -2.62 -19.22
C GLY A 185 19.13 -3.99 -19.81
N PRO A 186 19.13 -5.07 -19.03
CA PRO A 186 19.48 -6.41 -19.51
C PRO A 186 18.54 -6.93 -20.59
N PHE A 187 17.25 -6.59 -20.55
CA PHE A 187 16.29 -7.00 -21.57
C PHE A 187 16.54 -6.32 -22.92
N LEU A 188 16.79 -5.00 -22.91
CA LEU A 188 17.16 -4.25 -24.12
C LEU A 188 18.49 -4.74 -24.71
N VAL A 189 19.52 -4.89 -23.88
CA VAL A 189 20.84 -5.38 -24.32
C VAL A 189 20.74 -6.80 -24.85
N GLY A 190 20.03 -7.67 -24.14
CA GLY A 190 19.80 -9.06 -24.56
C GLY A 190 19.05 -9.15 -25.89
N PHE A 191 18.04 -8.31 -26.09
CA PHE A 191 17.28 -8.24 -27.35
C PHE A 191 18.14 -7.76 -28.53
N LEU A 192 18.98 -6.74 -28.33
CA LEU A 192 19.91 -6.27 -29.36
C LEU A 192 20.96 -7.32 -29.74
N LEU A 193 21.50 -8.05 -28.76
CA LEU A 193 22.44 -9.15 -29.00
C LEU A 193 21.76 -10.31 -29.72
N TRP A 194 20.48 -10.57 -29.40
CA TRP A 194 19.69 -11.59 -30.08
C TRP A 194 19.48 -11.27 -31.56
N ILE A 195 19.11 -10.02 -31.89
CA ILE A 195 19.02 -9.53 -33.27
C ILE A 195 20.39 -9.58 -33.95
N ALA A 196 21.46 -9.15 -33.26
CA ALA A 196 22.80 -9.16 -33.82
C ALA A 196 23.25 -10.58 -34.22
N GLY A 197 22.83 -11.61 -33.48
CA GLY A 197 23.12 -13.01 -33.83
C GLY A 197 22.44 -13.54 -35.08
N ILE A 198 21.39 -12.89 -35.57
CA ILE A 198 20.83 -13.17 -36.91
C ILE A 198 21.87 -12.85 -37.99
N PHE A 199 22.71 -11.83 -37.78
CA PHE A 199 23.70 -11.36 -38.76
C PHE A 199 25.13 -11.83 -38.47
N LEU A 200 25.51 -11.97 -37.19
CA LEU A 200 26.87 -12.24 -36.73
C LEU A 200 27.06 -13.70 -36.26
N GLY A 201 26.00 -14.51 -36.28
CA GLY A 201 26.03 -15.94 -35.97
C GLY A 201 25.39 -16.32 -34.63
N PRO A 202 25.09 -17.61 -34.43
CA PRO A 202 24.22 -18.11 -33.36
C PRO A 202 24.79 -17.90 -31.95
N GLY A 203 26.11 -17.73 -31.81
CA GLY A 203 26.75 -17.44 -30.52
C GLY A 203 26.26 -16.13 -29.89
N TRP A 204 25.98 -15.11 -30.70
CA TRP A 204 25.43 -13.84 -30.23
C TRP A 204 23.96 -13.96 -29.82
N SER A 205 23.18 -14.80 -30.52
CA SER A 205 21.80 -15.10 -30.12
C SER A 205 21.74 -15.82 -28.78
N LEU A 206 22.64 -16.78 -28.53
CA LEU A 206 22.76 -17.47 -27.25
C LEU A 206 23.18 -16.51 -26.13
N ALA A 207 24.13 -15.62 -26.40
CA ALA A 207 24.55 -14.58 -25.46
C ALA A 207 23.41 -13.63 -25.10
N GLY A 208 22.60 -13.20 -26.10
CA GLY A 208 21.43 -12.36 -25.86
C GLY A 208 20.40 -13.01 -24.94
N VAL A 209 20.06 -14.28 -25.20
CA VAL A 209 19.14 -15.06 -24.35
C VAL A 209 19.69 -15.20 -22.93
N LEU A 210 20.99 -15.49 -22.76
CA LEU A 210 21.62 -15.60 -21.45
C LEU A 210 21.56 -14.29 -20.66
N VAL A 211 21.78 -13.14 -21.32
CA VAL A 211 21.68 -11.83 -20.68
C VAL A 211 20.24 -11.53 -20.23
N MET A 212 19.23 -11.89 -21.03
CA MET A 212 17.82 -11.74 -20.64
C MET A 212 17.47 -12.64 -19.45
N LEU A 213 17.89 -13.91 -19.46
CA LEU A 213 17.66 -14.85 -18.36
C LEU A 213 18.37 -14.41 -17.07
N ALA A 214 19.60 -13.90 -17.18
CA ALA A 214 20.33 -13.36 -16.04
C ALA A 214 19.63 -12.12 -15.47
N GLY A 215 19.19 -11.20 -16.32
CA GLY A 215 18.41 -10.03 -15.90
C GLY A 215 17.11 -10.42 -15.20
N TRP A 216 16.37 -11.39 -15.75
CA TRP A 216 15.16 -11.94 -15.14
C TRP A 216 15.42 -12.62 -13.79
N ALA A 217 16.51 -13.38 -13.66
CA ALA A 217 16.89 -14.01 -12.39
C ALA A 217 17.28 -12.96 -11.33
N VAL A 218 18.03 -11.92 -11.72
CA VAL A 218 18.42 -10.81 -10.82
C VAL A 218 17.20 -9.99 -10.40
N SER A 219 16.23 -9.75 -11.30
CA SER A 219 15.01 -9.02 -10.93
C SER A 219 14.17 -9.80 -9.91
N TRP A 220 14.08 -11.13 -10.03
CA TRP A 220 13.48 -12.00 -9.01
C TRP A 220 14.23 -11.97 -7.68
N LEU A 221 15.56 -12.04 -7.72
CA LEU A 221 16.39 -12.01 -6.52
C LEU A 221 16.28 -10.66 -5.78
N THR A 222 16.23 -9.57 -6.52
CA THR A 222 16.12 -8.20 -5.98
C THR A 222 14.70 -7.85 -5.54
N ALA A 223 13.66 -8.43 -6.15
CA ALA A 223 12.27 -8.28 -5.71
C ALA A 223 12.03 -8.83 -4.29
N ALA A 224 12.86 -9.78 -3.84
CA ALA A 224 12.82 -10.31 -2.47
C ALA A 224 13.58 -9.43 -1.44
N LEU A 225 14.36 -8.45 -1.89
CA LEU A 225 15.10 -7.56 -1.00
C LEU A 225 14.22 -6.39 -0.54
N PRO A 226 14.37 -5.92 0.71
CA PRO A 226 13.67 -4.73 1.18
C PRO A 226 14.04 -3.53 0.30
N SER A 227 13.04 -2.70 -0.03
CA SER A 227 13.26 -1.43 -0.73
C SER A 227 14.38 -0.65 -0.04
N GLU A 228 15.20 0.05 -0.80
CA GLU A 228 16.35 0.75 -0.20
C GLU A 228 15.87 1.91 0.68
N ARG A 229 14.81 2.61 0.23
CA ARG A 229 14.16 3.69 0.97
C ARG A 229 12.66 3.72 0.70
N VAL A 230 11.89 3.89 1.78
CA VAL A 230 10.45 4.17 1.77
C VAL A 230 10.26 5.38 2.70
N GLU A 231 10.06 6.55 2.10
CA GLU A 231 9.96 7.82 2.81
C GLU A 231 8.60 8.47 2.56
N PHE A 232 8.09 9.22 3.55
CA PHE A 232 6.79 9.90 3.48
C PHE A 232 7.02 11.40 3.64
N GLY A 233 7.40 12.07 2.54
CA GLY A 233 7.73 13.50 2.54
C GLY A 233 8.76 13.86 3.63
N ASP A 234 8.46 14.88 4.43
CA ASP A 234 9.35 15.38 5.48
C ASP A 234 9.25 14.63 6.83
N LEU A 235 8.51 13.53 6.92
CA LEU A 235 8.34 12.78 8.17
C LEU A 235 9.63 12.03 8.54
N ARG A 236 10.31 12.44 9.61
CA ARG A 236 11.60 11.85 10.03
C ARG A 236 11.45 10.89 11.20
N THR A 237 10.52 11.16 12.11
CA THR A 237 10.36 10.43 13.38
C THR A 237 8.93 9.98 13.61
N PHE A 238 8.75 9.05 14.55
CA PHE A 238 7.41 8.62 14.98
C PHE A 238 6.59 9.75 15.61
N ARG A 239 7.23 10.78 16.18
CA ARG A 239 6.57 12.00 16.64
C ARG A 239 5.90 12.71 15.47
N ASP A 240 6.64 12.95 14.39
CA ASP A 240 6.14 13.67 13.21
C ASP A 240 4.94 12.93 12.62
N LEU A 241 5.06 11.60 12.47
CA LEU A 241 3.97 10.74 12.02
C LEU A 241 2.75 10.81 12.94
N SER A 242 2.95 10.75 14.25
CA SER A 242 1.85 10.79 15.22
C SER A 242 1.12 12.12 15.23
N HIS A 243 1.83 13.24 15.04
CA HIS A 243 1.25 14.55 14.87
C HIS A 243 0.43 14.64 13.56
N CYS A 244 1.02 14.19 12.45
CA CYS A 244 0.37 14.15 11.15
C CYS A 244 -0.97 13.39 11.18
N LEU A 245 -1.00 12.20 11.77
CA LEU A 245 -2.24 11.42 11.91
C LEU A 245 -3.25 12.09 12.86
N ALA A 246 -2.78 12.62 14.00
CA ALA A 246 -3.65 13.23 15.00
C ALA A 246 -4.34 14.51 14.54
N GLU A 247 -3.72 15.26 13.63
CA GLU A 247 -4.28 16.47 13.03
C GLU A 247 -5.36 16.14 11.98
N ASN A 248 -5.14 15.08 11.20
CA ASN A 248 -6.00 14.73 10.07
C ASN A 248 -7.11 13.73 10.41
N SER A 249 -7.03 12.99 11.52
CA SER A 249 -8.08 12.04 11.95
C SER A 249 -9.40 12.71 12.38
N HIS A 250 -9.49 14.04 12.37
CA HIS A 250 -10.68 14.84 12.72
C HIS A 250 -11.29 15.60 11.54
N ARG A 251 -10.70 15.52 10.35
CA ARG A 251 -11.34 16.09 9.16
C ARG A 251 -12.48 15.15 8.73
N PRO A 252 -13.73 15.64 8.64
CA PRO A 252 -14.89 14.84 8.28
C PRO A 252 -14.77 14.26 6.87
#